data_AF-A0A940QU68-F1
#
_entry.id   AF-A0A940QU68-F1
#
_cell.length_a   1.000
_cell.length_b   1.000
_cell.length_c   1.000
_cell.angle_alpha   90.00
_cell.angle_beta   90.00
_cell.angle_gamma   90.00
#
_symmetry.space_group_name_H-M   'P 1'
#
loop_
_entity.id
_entity.type
_entity.pdbx_description
1 polymer ?
#
loop_
_entity_poly.entity_id
_entity_poly.type
_entity_poly.pdbx_seq_one_letter_code
_entity_poly.pdbx_strand_id
1 'polypeptide(L)'
;MQIIPYNNRRALALIPLMLFFFTSCVTYNQRIADYYSAMRQNNFSAAEATLEKTRILQAKRNRLLYLFEKGKMAHLQKQYDSSNSYFNQADIFMEDVRTSASDLALGNLLNPMMQTYKGEAFERFMLHYYKALNYLYLGRPEDALVEARRISLSNFALQDKTKSDNKYNDDAFSLMMQGIIYQQNGDWNNAFISYRNSVDLYLKNNNSYYGVAIPEQLKQDLLRAADKTGFTDELGRYEKLLGTKYQKYPDPPGGELVLFWENGLAPVKEEQNFFFALTKDG
;
A
#
# COMPACT_ATOMS: atom_id res chain seq x y z
N MET A 1 -6.76 20.42 -73.47
CA MET A 1 -6.27 19.71 -72.26
C MET A 1 -7.20 20.10 -71.12
N GLN A 2 -8.02 19.16 -70.64
CA GLN A 2 -9.19 19.39 -69.79
C GLN A 2 -8.82 19.83 -68.36
N ILE A 3 -9.50 20.86 -67.86
CA ILE A 3 -9.45 21.30 -66.47
C ILE A 3 -10.41 20.41 -65.67
N ILE A 4 -9.88 19.57 -64.79
CA ILE A 4 -10.66 18.72 -63.88
C ILE A 4 -11.14 19.59 -62.71
N PRO A 5 -12.44 19.71 -62.41
CA PRO A 5 -12.92 20.48 -61.27
C PRO A 5 -12.64 19.72 -59.96
N TYR A 6 -11.83 20.31 -59.08
CA TYR A 6 -11.55 19.80 -57.75
C TYR A 6 -12.79 19.96 -56.85
N ASN A 7 -13.47 18.86 -56.55
CA ASN A 7 -14.71 18.83 -55.78
C ASN A 7 -14.45 18.97 -54.27
N ASN A 8 -14.38 20.21 -53.77
CA ASN A 8 -14.17 20.57 -52.36
C ASN A 8 -15.23 20.04 -51.37
N ARG A 9 -16.33 19.44 -51.83
CA ARG A 9 -17.39 18.92 -50.95
C ARG A 9 -17.07 17.59 -50.27
N ARG A 10 -16.10 16.81 -50.78
CA ARG A 10 -15.70 15.54 -50.15
C ARG A 10 -14.65 15.69 -49.05
N ALA A 11 -13.80 16.72 -49.12
CA ALA A 11 -12.79 17.01 -48.10
C ALA A 11 -13.40 17.61 -46.81
N LEU A 12 -14.51 18.35 -46.91
CA LEU A 12 -15.20 18.92 -45.73
C LEU A 12 -15.98 17.89 -44.90
N ALA A 13 -16.32 16.72 -45.45
CA ALA A 13 -17.08 15.69 -44.74
C ALA A 13 -16.22 14.77 -43.85
N LEU A 14 -14.89 14.81 -44.00
CA LEU A 14 -13.94 14.01 -43.21
C LEU A 14 -13.48 14.73 -41.93
N ILE A 15 -13.60 16.05 -41.87
CA ILE A 15 -13.21 16.88 -40.72
C ILE A 15 -14.09 16.61 -39.47
N PRO A 16 -15.43 16.45 -39.57
CA PRO A 16 -16.26 16.10 -38.41
C PRO A 16 -15.98 14.68 -37.90
N LEU A 17 -15.57 13.77 -38.78
CA LEU A 17 -15.25 12.38 -38.43
C LEU A 17 -13.88 12.27 -37.73
N MET A 18 -12.93 13.13 -38.09
CA MET A 18 -11.60 13.19 -37.47
C MET A 18 -11.62 13.88 -36.10
N LEU A 19 -12.55 14.83 -35.88
CA LEU A 19 -12.78 15.50 -34.59
C LEU A 19 -13.38 14.58 -33.51
N PHE A 20 -13.97 13.43 -33.88
CA PHE A 20 -14.48 12.45 -32.92
C PHE A 20 -13.41 11.56 -32.29
N PHE A 21 -12.16 11.60 -32.75
CA PHE A 21 -11.07 10.78 -32.22
C PHE A 21 -10.24 11.46 -31.11
N PHE A 22 -10.57 12.70 -30.74
CA PHE A 22 -9.94 13.39 -29.60
C PHE A 22 -10.68 13.18 -28.27
N THR A 23 -11.31 12.02 -28.07
CA THR A 23 -11.78 11.65 -26.73
C THR A 23 -10.57 11.26 -25.89
N SER A 24 -10.06 12.20 -25.09
CA SER A 24 -9.04 11.91 -24.08
C SER A 24 -9.49 10.72 -23.24
N CYS A 25 -8.67 9.67 -23.18
CA CYS A 25 -8.92 8.51 -22.33
C CYS A 25 -8.96 8.97 -20.87
N VAL A 26 -10.16 9.06 -20.29
CA VAL A 26 -10.32 9.39 -18.87
C VAL A 26 -9.76 8.25 -18.01
N THR A 27 -8.76 8.56 -17.21
CA THR A 27 -8.06 7.59 -16.34
C THR A 27 -8.94 7.13 -15.19
N TYR A 28 -8.55 6.04 -14.51
CA TYR A 28 -9.23 5.58 -13.30
C TYR A 28 -9.35 6.68 -12.24
N ASN A 29 -8.24 7.38 -11.96
CA ASN A 29 -8.18 8.42 -10.92
C ASN A 29 -9.13 9.59 -11.20
N GLN A 30 -9.29 9.98 -12.46
CA GLN A 30 -10.27 11.00 -12.85
C GLN A 30 -11.72 10.52 -12.63
N ARG A 31 -12.01 9.23 -12.84
CA ARG A 31 -13.37 8.67 -12.66
C ARG A 31 -13.78 8.51 -11.21
N ILE A 32 -12.84 8.44 -10.28
CA ILE A 32 -13.09 8.25 -8.84
C ILE A 32 -12.78 9.52 -8.02
N ALA A 33 -12.46 10.63 -8.68
CA ALA A 33 -12.06 11.88 -8.02
C ALA A 33 -13.11 12.41 -7.03
N ASP A 34 -14.40 12.33 -7.38
CA ASP A 34 -15.50 12.80 -6.54
C ASP A 34 -15.59 12.02 -5.22
N TYR A 35 -15.35 10.70 -5.28
CA TYR A 35 -15.27 9.87 -4.08
C TYR A 35 -14.12 10.32 -3.16
N TYR A 36 -12.90 10.48 -3.70
CA TYR A 36 -11.76 10.95 -2.90
C TYR A 36 -11.96 12.38 -2.38
N SER A 37 -12.65 13.23 -3.14
CA SER A 37 -13.01 14.58 -2.70
C SER A 37 -13.94 14.55 -1.49
N ALA A 38 -15.03 13.78 -1.56
CA ALA A 38 -15.97 13.62 -0.46
C ALA A 38 -15.32 12.97 0.77
N MET A 39 -14.48 11.95 0.56
CA MET A 39 -13.72 11.29 1.64
C MET A 39 -12.78 12.26 2.36
N ARG A 40 -12.03 13.11 1.63
CA ARG A 40 -11.15 14.13 2.23
C ARG A 40 -11.90 15.17 3.05
N GLN A 41 -13.16 15.44 2.70
CA GLN A 41 -14.03 16.36 3.43
C GLN A 41 -14.73 15.68 4.62
N ASN A 42 -14.40 14.42 4.93
CA ASN A 42 -15.09 13.57 5.91
C ASN A 42 -16.60 13.41 5.64
N ASN A 43 -17.05 13.67 4.42
CA ASN A 43 -18.43 13.45 4.01
C ASN A 43 -18.61 12.00 3.55
N PHE A 44 -18.60 11.09 4.52
CA PHE A 44 -18.56 9.66 4.24
C PHE A 44 -19.84 9.14 3.55
N SER A 45 -21.00 9.74 3.84
CA SER A 45 -22.25 9.41 3.17
C SER A 45 -22.22 9.76 1.68
N ALA A 46 -21.73 10.94 1.31
CA ALA A 46 -21.57 11.32 -0.09
C ALA A 46 -20.49 10.48 -0.79
N ALA A 47 -19.38 10.18 -0.09
CA ALA A 47 -18.34 9.30 -0.62
C ALA A 47 -18.90 7.91 -0.94
N GLU A 48 -19.63 7.29 -0.02
CA GLU A 48 -20.25 5.98 -0.23
C GLU A 48 -21.26 6.01 -1.40
N ALA A 49 -22.14 7.01 -1.45
CA ALA A 49 -23.09 7.15 -2.54
C ALA A 49 -22.40 7.31 -3.91
N THR A 50 -21.25 7.98 -3.96
CA THR A 50 -20.46 8.18 -5.17
C THR A 50 -19.74 6.89 -5.56
N LEU A 51 -19.17 6.17 -4.58
CA LEU A 51 -18.50 4.89 -4.78
C LEU A 51 -19.45 3.86 -5.42
N GLU A 52 -20.67 3.74 -4.90
CA GLU A 52 -21.66 2.79 -5.41
C GLU A 52 -22.13 3.13 -6.84
N LYS A 53 -22.17 4.42 -7.20
CA LYS A 53 -22.55 4.87 -8.56
C LYS A 53 -21.40 4.80 -9.57
N THR A 54 -20.16 4.62 -9.12
CA THR A 54 -18.97 4.67 -9.97
C THR A 54 -18.86 3.41 -10.82
N ARG A 55 -19.31 3.49 -12.09
CA ARG A 55 -19.40 2.34 -13.02
C ARG A 55 -18.10 1.55 -13.19
N ILE A 56 -16.94 2.20 -13.13
CA ILE A 56 -15.64 1.51 -13.27
C ILE A 56 -15.40 0.53 -12.12
N LEU A 57 -15.83 0.86 -10.89
CA LEU A 57 -15.70 -0.02 -9.72
C LEU A 57 -16.73 -1.15 -9.69
N GLN A 58 -17.88 -0.94 -10.30
CA GLN A 58 -18.93 -1.97 -10.41
C GLN A 58 -18.58 -3.08 -11.41
N ALA A 59 -17.52 -2.91 -12.22
CA ALA A 59 -17.05 -3.95 -13.12
C ALA A 59 -16.40 -5.10 -12.32
N LYS A 60 -16.78 -6.35 -12.61
CA LYS A 60 -16.21 -7.56 -11.96
C LYS A 60 -14.68 -7.58 -11.95
N ARG A 61 -14.05 -7.11 -13.04
CA ARG A 61 -12.57 -7.03 -13.18
C ARG A 61 -11.90 -6.10 -12.17
N ASN A 62 -12.65 -5.16 -11.59
CA ASN A 62 -12.19 -4.18 -10.60
C ASN A 62 -12.72 -4.49 -9.20
N ARG A 63 -13.18 -5.74 -8.96
CA ARG A 63 -13.74 -6.15 -7.67
C ARG A 63 -12.76 -5.90 -6.51
N LEU A 64 -11.47 -6.15 -6.71
CA LEU A 64 -10.45 -5.90 -5.70
C LEU A 64 -10.37 -4.42 -5.30
N LEU A 65 -10.34 -3.51 -6.28
CA LEU A 65 -10.35 -2.06 -6.03
C LEU A 65 -11.61 -1.65 -5.24
N TYR A 66 -12.78 -2.16 -5.64
CA TYR A 66 -14.02 -1.89 -4.91
C TYR A 66 -13.94 -2.35 -3.44
N LEU A 67 -13.41 -3.55 -3.19
CA LEU A 67 -13.26 -4.09 -1.83
C LEU A 67 -12.28 -3.26 -0.99
N PHE A 68 -11.16 -2.81 -1.56
CA PHE A 68 -10.23 -1.92 -0.87
C PHE A 68 -10.88 -0.61 -0.49
N GLU A 69 -11.62 0.03 -1.39
CA GLU A 69 -12.29 1.29 -1.10
C GLU A 69 -13.39 1.13 -0.04
N LYS A 70 -14.20 0.08 -0.10
CA LYS A 70 -15.20 -0.22 0.95
C LYS A 70 -14.55 -0.51 2.30
N GLY A 71 -13.48 -1.30 2.32
CA GLY A 71 -12.73 -1.63 3.54
C GLY A 71 -12.15 -0.40 4.20
N LYS A 72 -11.48 0.47 3.42
CA LYS A 72 -10.93 1.74 3.90
C LYS A 72 -12.02 2.70 4.37
N MET A 73 -13.10 2.85 3.63
CA MET A 73 -14.23 3.69 4.03
C MET A 73 -14.84 3.24 5.37
N ALA A 74 -15.06 1.94 5.54
CA ALA A 74 -15.55 1.39 6.80
C ALA A 74 -14.56 1.65 7.95
N HIS A 75 -13.25 1.53 7.72
CA HIS A 75 -12.21 1.87 8.71
C HIS A 75 -12.32 3.34 9.15
N LEU A 76 -12.41 4.27 8.19
CA LEU A 76 -12.54 5.71 8.48
C LEU A 76 -13.82 6.05 9.23
N GLN A 77 -14.89 5.30 8.99
CA GLN A 77 -16.17 5.40 9.72
C GLN A 77 -16.15 4.68 11.08
N LYS A 78 -15.01 4.12 11.49
CA LYS A 78 -14.84 3.32 12.72
C LYS A 78 -15.68 2.05 12.78
N GLN A 79 -16.12 1.55 11.62
CA GLN A 79 -16.85 0.30 11.45
C GLN A 79 -15.84 -0.83 11.21
N TYR A 80 -15.02 -1.10 12.22
CA TYR A 80 -13.85 -1.97 12.10
C TYR A 80 -14.21 -3.42 11.72
N ASP A 81 -15.33 -3.96 12.21
CA ASP A 81 -15.81 -5.29 11.82
C ASP A 81 -16.18 -5.38 10.33
N SER A 82 -16.94 -4.40 9.83
CA SER A 82 -17.30 -4.28 8.42
C SER A 82 -16.06 -4.10 7.53
N SER A 83 -15.12 -3.27 7.99
CA SER A 83 -13.83 -3.05 7.33
C SER A 83 -13.06 -4.37 7.19
N ASN A 84 -12.95 -5.13 8.27
CA ASN A 84 -12.32 -6.46 8.25
C ASN A 84 -13.04 -7.44 7.32
N SER A 85 -14.38 -7.40 7.24
CA SER A 85 -15.14 -8.25 6.30
C SER A 85 -14.79 -7.95 4.84
N TYR A 86 -14.69 -6.67 4.46
CA TYR A 86 -14.27 -6.29 3.11
C TYR A 86 -12.82 -6.65 2.83
N PHE A 87 -11.91 -6.43 3.78
CA PHE A 87 -10.51 -6.81 3.62
C PHE A 87 -10.30 -8.33 3.58
N ASN A 88 -11.09 -9.13 4.30
CA ASN A 88 -11.06 -10.59 4.18
C ASN A 88 -11.50 -11.06 2.79
N GLN A 89 -12.55 -10.45 2.23
CA GLN A 89 -12.95 -10.73 0.85
C GLN A 89 -11.86 -10.33 -0.16
N ALA A 90 -11.16 -9.21 0.09
CA ALA A 90 -10.04 -8.79 -0.75
C ALA A 90 -8.87 -9.77 -0.67
N ASP A 91 -8.53 -10.24 0.53
CA ASP A 91 -7.45 -11.21 0.77
C ASP A 91 -7.71 -12.51 -0.01
N ILE A 92 -8.92 -13.07 0.13
CA ILE A 92 -9.36 -14.26 -0.63
C ILE A 92 -9.27 -14.00 -2.14
N PHE A 93 -9.76 -12.86 -2.62
CA PHE A 93 -9.70 -12.54 -4.04
C PHE A 93 -8.25 -12.47 -4.56
N MET A 94 -7.33 -11.89 -3.79
CA MET A 94 -5.91 -11.83 -4.15
C MET A 94 -5.26 -13.21 -4.19
N GLU A 95 -5.62 -14.11 -3.28
CA GLU A 95 -5.16 -15.51 -3.27
C GLU A 95 -5.72 -16.30 -4.46
N ASP A 96 -7.01 -16.18 -4.74
CA ASP A 96 -7.70 -16.85 -5.85
C ASP A 96 -7.14 -16.41 -7.21
N VAL A 97 -7.00 -15.10 -7.43
CA VAL A 97 -6.49 -14.57 -8.71
C VAL A 97 -5.02 -14.93 -8.93
N ARG A 98 -4.25 -15.12 -7.86
CA ARG A 98 -2.86 -15.58 -7.92
C ARG A 98 -2.76 -17.06 -8.27
N THR A 99 -3.70 -17.89 -7.79
CA THR A 99 -3.73 -19.34 -8.03
C THR A 99 -4.42 -19.71 -9.34
N SER A 100 -5.37 -18.89 -9.81
CA SER A 100 -5.97 -19.02 -11.12
C SER A 100 -4.94 -18.70 -12.20
N ALA A 101 -4.42 -19.74 -12.85
CA ALA A 101 -3.58 -19.61 -14.04
C ALA A 101 -4.42 -19.05 -15.20
N SER A 102 -4.48 -17.73 -15.32
CA SER A 102 -4.98 -17.06 -16.53
C SER A 102 -3.87 -16.19 -17.13
N ASP A 103 -2.80 -16.84 -17.57
CA ASP A 103 -1.94 -16.29 -18.62
C ASP A 103 -2.71 -16.39 -19.93
N LEU A 104 -3.59 -15.42 -20.17
CA LEU A 104 -3.95 -15.11 -21.55
C LEU A 104 -3.03 -14.00 -22.01
N ALA A 105 -1.99 -14.44 -22.73
CA ALA A 105 -1.13 -13.66 -23.58
C ALA A 105 -1.94 -12.87 -24.64
N LEU A 106 -2.62 -11.81 -24.19
CA LEU A 106 -3.17 -10.74 -25.02
C LEU A 106 -2.68 -9.37 -24.54
N GLY A 107 -1.65 -9.36 -23.67
CA GLY A 107 -1.17 -8.18 -22.92
C GLY A 107 -0.57 -7.05 -23.75
N ASN A 108 -0.25 -7.28 -25.03
CA ASN A 108 0.30 -6.24 -25.89
C ASN A 108 -0.75 -5.60 -26.84
N LEU A 109 -1.99 -6.12 -26.87
CA LEU A 109 -3.04 -5.63 -27.79
C LEU A 109 -4.23 -4.98 -27.08
N LEU A 110 -4.45 -5.24 -25.79
CA LEU A 110 -5.58 -4.70 -25.03
C LEU A 110 -5.12 -3.75 -23.92
N ASN A 111 -5.83 -2.63 -23.77
CA ASN A 111 -5.61 -1.62 -22.72
C ASN A 111 -5.58 -2.29 -21.32
N PRO A 112 -4.56 -2.03 -20.47
CA PRO A 112 -4.47 -2.54 -19.10
C PRO A 112 -5.75 -2.34 -18.25
N MET A 113 -6.52 -1.27 -18.48
CA MET A 113 -7.81 -1.00 -17.81
C MET A 113 -8.92 -2.04 -18.10
N MET A 114 -8.71 -2.91 -19.08
CA MET A 114 -9.64 -3.99 -19.45
C MET A 114 -9.32 -5.32 -18.77
N GLN A 115 -8.15 -5.44 -18.14
CA GLN A 115 -7.74 -6.65 -17.43
C GLN A 115 -8.31 -6.69 -16.00
N THR A 116 -8.40 -7.89 -15.43
CA THR A 116 -8.71 -8.06 -14.00
C THR A 116 -7.57 -7.49 -13.17
N TYR A 117 -7.89 -6.54 -12.30
CA TYR A 117 -6.94 -5.97 -11.37
C TYR A 117 -6.57 -7.01 -10.31
N LYS A 118 -5.28 -7.36 -10.24
CA LYS A 118 -4.76 -8.42 -9.35
C LYS A 118 -4.18 -7.89 -8.03
N GLY A 119 -4.05 -6.57 -7.92
CA GLY A 119 -3.42 -5.90 -6.79
C GLY A 119 -1.89 -5.88 -6.90
N GLU A 120 -1.30 -4.91 -6.20
CA GLU A 120 0.15 -4.70 -6.11
C GLU A 120 0.68 -5.20 -4.75
N ALA A 121 1.99 -5.43 -4.67
CA ALA A 121 2.66 -5.87 -3.45
C ALA A 121 2.34 -5.01 -2.22
N PHE A 122 2.38 -3.68 -2.39
CA PHE A 122 2.13 -2.73 -1.30
C PHE A 122 0.66 -2.71 -0.85
N GLU A 123 -0.29 -3.06 -1.72
CA GLU A 123 -1.71 -3.08 -1.35
C GLU A 123 -2.03 -4.26 -0.45
N ARG A 124 -1.35 -5.40 -0.65
CA ARG A 124 -1.42 -6.53 0.27
C ARG A 124 -0.87 -6.18 1.66
N PHE A 125 0.21 -5.40 1.70
CA PHE A 125 0.71 -4.82 2.95
C PHE A 125 -0.37 -3.92 3.60
N MET A 126 -0.92 -2.97 2.86
CA MET A 126 -1.95 -2.04 3.37
C MET A 126 -3.21 -2.77 3.88
N LEU A 127 -3.61 -3.85 3.21
CA LEU A 127 -4.72 -4.72 3.65
C LEU A 127 -4.49 -5.21 5.08
N HIS A 128 -3.36 -5.87 5.33
CA HIS A 128 -3.06 -6.42 6.65
C HIS A 128 -2.78 -5.33 7.68
N TYR A 129 -2.19 -4.21 7.27
CA TYR A 129 -2.04 -3.01 8.11
C TYR A 129 -3.39 -2.54 8.67
N TYR A 130 -4.38 -2.31 7.79
CA TYR A 130 -5.70 -1.87 8.24
C TYR A 130 -6.40 -2.91 9.10
N LYS A 131 -6.31 -4.20 8.74
CA LYS A 131 -6.90 -5.27 9.56
C LYS A 131 -6.26 -5.33 10.96
N ALA A 132 -4.94 -5.19 11.06
CA ALA A 132 -4.26 -5.15 12.34
C ALA A 132 -4.73 -3.96 13.19
N LEU A 133 -4.82 -2.76 12.63
CA LEU A 133 -5.36 -1.59 13.34
C LEU A 133 -6.83 -1.78 13.75
N ASN A 134 -7.66 -2.30 12.85
CA ASN A 134 -9.06 -2.62 13.15
C ASN A 134 -9.17 -3.55 14.36
N TYR A 135 -8.38 -4.62 14.39
CA TYR A 135 -8.37 -5.56 15.52
C TYR A 135 -7.85 -4.92 16.81
N LEU A 136 -6.84 -4.05 16.76
CA LEU A 136 -6.42 -3.27 17.92
C LEU A 136 -7.56 -2.39 18.46
N TYR A 137 -8.27 -1.68 17.58
CA TYR A 137 -9.41 -0.84 17.98
C TYR A 137 -10.60 -1.65 18.51
N LEU A 138 -10.74 -2.90 18.10
CA LEU A 138 -11.74 -3.84 18.63
C LEU A 138 -11.31 -4.52 19.93
N GLY A 139 -10.13 -4.19 20.48
CA GLY A 139 -9.61 -4.82 21.69
C GLY A 139 -9.19 -6.28 21.48
N ARG A 140 -8.79 -6.64 20.26
CA ARG A 140 -8.40 -7.99 19.82
C ARG A 140 -6.94 -8.04 19.38
N PRO A 141 -5.99 -7.87 20.30
CA PRO A 141 -4.60 -7.69 19.91
C PRO A 141 -3.94 -8.99 19.43
N GLU A 142 -4.49 -10.16 19.75
CA GLU A 142 -4.02 -11.44 19.17
C GLU A 142 -4.41 -11.58 17.69
N ASP A 143 -5.61 -11.15 17.32
CA ASP A 143 -6.02 -11.08 15.91
C ASP A 143 -5.15 -10.06 15.16
N ALA A 144 -4.83 -8.91 15.79
CA ALA A 144 -3.93 -7.92 15.22
C ALA A 144 -2.53 -8.49 14.96
N LEU A 145 -2.04 -9.32 15.88
CA LEU A 145 -0.74 -9.98 15.75
C LEU A 145 -0.71 -10.96 14.57
N VAL A 146 -1.79 -11.70 14.33
CA VAL A 146 -1.89 -12.58 13.16
C VAL A 146 -1.72 -11.79 11.86
N GLU A 147 -2.41 -10.65 11.74
CA GLU A 147 -2.31 -9.79 10.56
C GLU A 147 -0.93 -9.15 10.43
N ALA A 148 -0.34 -8.71 11.54
CA ALA A 148 1.02 -8.17 11.56
C ALA A 148 2.06 -9.21 11.09
N ARG A 149 1.88 -10.49 11.42
CA ARG A 149 2.73 -11.58 10.90
C ARG A 149 2.48 -11.86 9.42
N ARG A 150 1.23 -11.75 8.95
CA ARG A 150 0.89 -11.91 7.52
C ARG A 150 1.59 -10.88 6.64
N ILE A 151 1.85 -9.67 7.16
CA ILE A 151 2.67 -8.67 6.46
C ILE A 151 4.06 -9.23 6.14
N SER A 152 4.80 -9.73 7.14
CA SER A 152 6.14 -10.30 6.94
C SER A 152 6.12 -11.48 5.96
N LEU A 153 5.14 -12.39 6.10
CA LEU A 153 4.98 -13.55 5.21
C LEU A 153 4.72 -13.16 3.75
N SER A 154 3.98 -12.07 3.54
CA SER A 154 3.68 -11.55 2.20
C SER A 154 4.92 -11.03 1.50
N ASN A 155 5.83 -10.38 2.24
CA ASN A 155 7.10 -9.88 1.72
C ASN A 155 8.02 -11.03 1.28
N PHE A 156 8.09 -12.14 2.05
CA PHE A 156 8.85 -13.33 1.67
C PHE A 156 8.34 -13.98 0.36
N ALA A 157 7.03 -14.02 0.15
CA ALA A 157 6.45 -14.63 -1.05
C ALA A 157 6.70 -13.83 -2.34
N LEU A 158 6.94 -12.52 -2.24
CA LEU A 158 7.33 -11.66 -3.37
C LEU A 158 8.82 -11.85 -3.73
N GLN A 159 9.65 -12.13 -2.73
CA GLN A 159 11.07 -12.36 -2.89
C GLN A 159 11.38 -13.63 -3.70
N ASP A 160 10.71 -14.75 -3.41
CA ASP A 160 10.94 -16.04 -4.07
C ASP A 160 10.74 -15.96 -5.60
N LYS A 161 9.87 -15.04 -6.05
CA LYS A 161 9.61 -14.79 -7.48
C LYS A 161 10.64 -13.91 -8.17
N THR A 162 11.43 -13.11 -7.44
CA THR A 162 12.30 -12.08 -8.03
C THR A 162 13.78 -12.47 -8.13
N LYS A 163 14.20 -13.64 -7.59
CA LYS A 163 15.60 -14.15 -7.58
C LYS A 163 16.65 -13.05 -7.37
N SER A 164 16.33 -12.07 -6.53
CA SER A 164 17.23 -10.99 -6.17
C SER A 164 18.06 -11.44 -4.97
N ASP A 165 19.40 -11.33 -5.06
CA ASP A 165 20.33 -11.63 -3.97
C ASP A 165 20.16 -10.69 -2.74
N ASN A 166 19.30 -9.67 -2.84
CA ASN A 166 18.88 -8.89 -1.68
C ASN A 166 17.94 -9.72 -0.81
N LYS A 167 18.53 -10.45 0.14
CA LYS A 167 17.91 -11.45 0.99
C LYS A 167 16.77 -10.94 1.90
N TYR A 168 16.46 -9.65 1.94
CA TYR A 168 15.42 -9.11 2.81
C TYR A 168 14.83 -7.86 2.19
N ASN A 169 13.55 -7.87 1.86
CA ASN A 169 12.74 -6.66 1.93
C ASN A 169 11.61 -6.92 2.92
N ASP A 170 11.98 -7.31 4.14
CA ASP A 170 11.15 -6.92 5.28
C ASP A 170 11.04 -5.40 5.23
N ASP A 171 9.83 -4.87 5.38
CA ASP A 171 9.61 -3.42 5.41
C ASP A 171 9.85 -2.92 6.84
N ALA A 172 10.67 -1.88 6.99
CA ALA A 172 11.11 -1.41 8.30
C ALA A 172 9.92 -0.93 9.15
N PHE A 173 8.93 -0.30 8.54
CA PHE A 173 7.71 0.14 9.21
C PHE A 173 6.85 -1.06 9.68
N SER A 174 6.72 -2.08 8.83
CA SER A 174 6.02 -3.34 9.15
C SER A 174 6.60 -4.05 10.36
N LEU A 175 7.93 -4.10 10.45
CA LEU A 175 8.63 -4.69 11.58
C LEU A 175 8.47 -3.85 12.85
N MET A 176 8.52 -2.53 12.73
CA MET A 176 8.23 -1.62 13.84
C MET A 176 6.80 -1.83 14.37
N MET A 177 5.81 -1.89 13.49
CA MET A 177 4.42 -2.15 13.86
C MET A 177 4.24 -3.50 14.55
N GLN A 178 4.90 -4.56 14.05
CA GLN A 178 4.91 -5.86 14.73
C GLN A 178 5.49 -5.76 16.13
N GLY A 179 6.62 -5.04 16.29
CA GLY A 179 7.23 -4.81 17.59
C GLY A 179 6.27 -4.15 18.57
N ILE A 180 5.53 -3.14 18.13
CA ILE A 180 4.51 -2.44 18.93
C ILE A 180 3.41 -3.41 19.36
N ILE A 181 2.91 -4.24 18.45
CA ILE A 181 1.83 -5.20 18.76
C ILE A 181 2.32 -6.30 19.71
N TYR A 182 3.53 -6.84 19.51
CA TYR A 182 4.13 -7.79 20.45
C TYR A 182 4.32 -7.20 21.84
N GLN A 183 4.82 -5.96 21.91
CA GLN A 183 4.98 -5.22 23.15
C GLN A 183 3.64 -5.03 23.86
N GLN A 184 2.59 -4.67 23.12
CA GLN A 184 1.24 -4.52 23.67
C GLN A 184 0.70 -5.83 24.28
N ASN A 185 1.08 -6.98 23.72
CA ASN A 185 0.74 -8.31 24.24
C ASN A 185 1.70 -8.81 25.33
N GLY A 186 2.69 -8.00 25.75
CA GLY A 186 3.68 -8.38 26.75
C GLY A 186 4.75 -9.35 26.24
N ASP A 187 4.79 -9.64 24.95
CA ASP A 187 5.77 -10.52 24.31
C ASP A 187 7.05 -9.73 23.97
N TRP A 188 7.78 -9.35 25.02
CA TRP A 188 8.98 -8.52 24.90
C TRP A 188 10.09 -9.18 24.07
N ASN A 189 10.18 -10.51 24.07
CA ASN A 189 11.17 -11.24 23.27
C ASN A 189 10.91 -11.05 21.77
N ASN A 190 9.69 -11.28 21.32
CA ASN A 190 9.35 -11.06 19.91
C ASN A 190 9.32 -9.57 19.56
N ALA A 191 8.92 -8.69 20.48
CA ALA A 191 9.01 -7.24 20.29
C ALA A 191 10.46 -6.81 20.02
N PHE A 192 11.41 -7.28 20.84
CA PHE A 192 12.83 -7.03 20.64
C PHE A 192 13.30 -7.49 19.26
N ILE A 193 12.96 -8.72 18.85
CA ILE A 193 13.37 -9.26 17.54
C ILE A 193 12.84 -8.38 16.41
N SER A 194 11.56 -7.98 16.47
CA SER A 194 10.93 -7.12 15.47
C SER A 194 11.57 -5.73 15.41
N TYR A 195 11.75 -5.06 16.56
CA TYR A 195 12.42 -3.76 16.60
C TYR A 195 13.86 -3.84 16.12
N ARG A 196 14.60 -4.87 16.53
CA ARG A 196 15.99 -5.10 16.11
C ARG A 196 16.09 -5.23 14.59
N ASN A 197 15.24 -6.07 14.01
CA ASN A 197 15.24 -6.28 12.56
C ASN A 197 14.86 -4.98 11.82
N SER A 198 13.93 -4.18 12.36
CA SER A 198 13.59 -2.86 11.80
C SER A 198 14.80 -1.91 11.82
N VAL A 199 15.45 -1.78 12.98
CA VAL A 199 16.65 -0.95 13.15
C VAL A 199 17.78 -1.40 12.23
N ASP A 200 18.04 -2.70 12.13
CA ASP A 200 19.09 -3.25 11.27
C ASP A 200 18.86 -2.91 9.78
N LEU A 201 17.60 -2.81 9.33
CA LEU A 201 17.31 -2.34 7.97
C LEU A 201 17.73 -0.89 7.77
N TYR A 202 17.44 0.01 8.73
CA TYR A 202 17.92 1.38 8.67
C TYR A 202 19.45 1.44 8.67
N LEU A 203 20.11 0.73 9.59
CA LEU A 203 21.58 0.73 9.72
C LEU A 203 22.26 0.27 8.42
N LYS A 204 21.74 -0.78 7.79
CA LYS A 204 22.26 -1.30 6.51
C LYS A 204 22.10 -0.33 5.34
N ASN A 205 21.12 0.57 5.41
CA ASN A 205 20.81 1.56 4.37
C ASN A 205 21.29 2.97 4.77
N ASN A 206 22.47 3.07 5.39
CA ASN A 206 23.07 4.33 5.82
C ASN A 206 22.18 5.15 6.77
N ASN A 207 21.56 4.47 7.74
CA ASN A 207 20.64 5.04 8.73
C ASN A 207 19.34 5.64 8.14
N SER A 208 18.97 5.25 6.91
CA SER A 208 17.78 5.73 6.21
C SER A 208 17.07 4.60 5.47
N TYR A 209 15.75 4.60 5.44
CA TYR A 209 14.95 3.65 4.67
C TYR A 209 13.84 4.40 3.94
N TYR A 210 13.74 4.23 2.62
CA TYR A 210 12.88 5.05 1.74
C TYR A 210 13.02 6.58 1.95
N GLY A 211 14.23 7.05 2.24
CA GLY A 211 14.49 8.48 2.48
C GLY A 211 14.09 8.97 3.87
N VAL A 212 13.63 8.09 4.75
CA VAL A 212 13.27 8.40 6.14
C VAL A 212 14.39 7.92 7.06
N ALA A 213 14.89 8.80 7.93
CA ALA A 213 15.88 8.43 8.93
C ALA A 213 15.28 7.52 10.01
N ILE A 214 16.12 6.74 10.70
CA ILE A 214 15.68 5.92 11.83
C ILE A 214 14.91 6.76 12.88
N PRO A 215 13.63 6.40 13.19
CA PRO A 215 12.86 7.14 14.18
C PRO A 215 13.48 7.05 15.58
N GLU A 216 13.51 8.16 16.31
CA GLU A 216 14.06 8.18 17.67
C GLU A 216 13.28 7.24 18.60
N GLN A 217 11.95 7.20 18.47
CA GLN A 217 11.10 6.28 19.23
C GLN A 217 11.49 4.81 19.00
N LEU A 218 11.76 4.41 17.75
CA LEU A 218 12.17 3.04 17.43
C LEU A 218 13.50 2.67 18.10
N LYS A 219 14.43 3.62 18.23
CA LYS A 219 15.68 3.38 18.99
C LYS A 219 15.37 3.10 20.46
N GLN A 220 14.55 3.95 21.08
CA GLN A 220 14.15 3.78 22.47
C GLN A 220 13.38 2.48 22.69
N ASP A 221 12.50 2.10 21.76
CA ASP A 221 11.72 0.86 21.81
C ASP A 221 12.62 -0.38 21.76
N LEU A 222 13.61 -0.39 20.86
CA LEU A 222 14.60 -1.48 20.80
C LEU A 222 15.38 -1.61 22.11
N LEU A 223 15.89 -0.49 22.63
CA LEU A 223 16.68 -0.50 23.87
C LEU A 223 15.83 -0.90 25.07
N ARG A 224 14.60 -0.38 25.17
CA ARG A 224 13.62 -0.75 26.20
C ARG A 224 13.27 -2.24 26.13
N ALA A 225 13.03 -2.78 24.94
CA ALA A 225 12.75 -4.20 24.77
C ALA A 225 13.96 -5.05 25.20
N ALA A 226 15.19 -4.65 24.86
CA ALA A 226 16.40 -5.33 25.29
C ALA A 226 16.58 -5.34 26.82
N ASP A 227 16.26 -4.24 27.52
CA ASP A 227 16.27 -4.20 28.99
C ASP A 227 15.18 -5.10 29.59
N LYS A 228 13.94 -5.04 29.07
CA LYS A 228 12.80 -5.84 29.58
C LYS A 228 13.01 -7.35 29.37
N THR A 229 13.72 -7.76 28.31
CA THR A 229 14.07 -9.17 28.06
C THR A 229 15.33 -9.63 28.80
N GLY A 230 16.14 -8.71 29.32
CA GLY A 230 17.44 -9.01 29.95
C GLY A 230 18.58 -9.25 28.95
N PHE A 231 18.45 -8.82 27.69
CA PHE A 231 19.51 -8.93 26.67
C PHE A 231 20.56 -7.82 26.84
N THR A 232 21.30 -7.84 27.95
CA THR A 232 22.27 -6.80 28.32
C THR A 232 23.37 -6.56 27.29
N ASP A 233 23.83 -7.62 26.62
CA ASP A 233 24.87 -7.52 25.59
C ASP A 233 24.34 -6.80 24.35
N GLU A 234 23.12 -7.14 23.91
CA GLU A 234 22.48 -6.49 22.77
C GLU A 234 22.10 -5.04 23.12
N LEU A 235 21.64 -4.77 24.35
CA LEU A 235 21.42 -3.41 24.84
C LEU A 235 22.70 -2.56 24.67
N GLY A 236 23.81 -3.00 25.25
CA GLY A 236 25.08 -2.27 25.18
C GLY A 236 25.63 -2.13 23.75
N ARG A 237 25.36 -3.10 22.88
CA ARG A 237 25.71 -3.05 21.45
C ARG A 237 24.89 -1.99 20.73
N TYR A 238 23.56 -2.02 20.84
CA TYR A 238 22.70 -1.08 20.13
C TYR A 238 22.80 0.34 20.69
N GLU A 239 23.10 0.53 21.97
CA GLU A 239 23.43 1.85 22.51
C GLU A 239 24.60 2.51 21.77
N LYS A 240 25.66 1.73 21.47
CA LYS A 240 26.83 2.22 20.73
C LYS A 240 26.51 2.46 19.26
N LEU A 241 25.84 1.51 18.60
CA LEU A 241 25.48 1.63 17.19
C LEU A 241 24.55 2.82 16.91
N LEU A 242 23.63 3.09 17.83
CA LEU A 242 22.64 4.15 17.70
C LEU A 242 23.08 5.48 18.32
N GLY A 243 24.23 5.51 18.99
CA GLY A 243 24.69 6.69 19.73
C GLY A 243 23.69 7.16 20.79
N THR A 244 22.90 6.24 21.34
CA THR A 244 21.74 6.53 22.20
C THR A 244 21.85 5.71 23.47
N LYS A 245 21.76 6.35 24.65
CA LYS A 245 21.79 5.64 25.93
C LYS A 245 20.38 5.34 26.41
N TYR A 246 20.16 4.11 26.86
CA TYR A 246 18.90 3.73 27.46
C TYR A 246 18.77 4.36 28.84
N GLN A 247 17.64 5.01 29.06
CA GLN A 247 17.28 5.55 30.37
C GLN A 247 16.09 4.78 30.88
N LYS A 248 16.27 4.09 32.01
CA LYS A 248 15.22 3.32 32.63
C LYS A 248 14.24 4.26 33.31
N TYR A 249 13.12 4.52 32.65
CA TYR A 249 12.01 5.26 33.22
C TYR A 249 11.08 4.30 33.95
N PRO A 250 10.56 4.66 35.13
CA PRO A 250 9.43 3.94 35.70
C PRO A 250 8.25 4.01 34.75
N ASP A 251 7.53 2.89 34.60
CA ASP A 251 6.35 2.83 33.74
C ASP A 251 5.34 3.90 34.24
N PRO A 252 4.93 4.87 33.39
CA PRO A 252 4.05 5.94 33.83
C PRO A 252 2.68 5.38 34.25
N PRO A 253 2.03 5.96 35.27
CA PRO A 253 0.79 5.41 35.83
C PRO A 253 -0.38 5.35 34.84
N GLY A 254 -0.32 6.08 33.72
CA GLY A 254 -1.35 6.12 32.67
C GLY A 254 -1.10 5.21 31.47
N GLY A 255 -0.01 4.44 31.44
CA GLY A 255 0.38 3.62 30.28
C GLY A 255 0.99 4.43 29.12
N GLU A 256 1.04 3.81 27.94
CA GLU A 256 1.64 4.36 26.73
C GLU A 256 0.57 4.56 25.64
N LEU A 257 0.63 5.69 24.92
CA LEU A 257 -0.21 5.98 23.77
C LEU A 257 0.62 5.92 22.49
N VAL A 258 0.26 5.00 21.59
CA VAL A 258 0.80 4.96 20.23
C VAL A 258 -0.21 5.60 19.28
N LEU A 259 0.21 6.66 18.59
CA LEU A 259 -0.61 7.35 17.60
C LEU A 259 -0.16 6.97 16.19
N PHE A 260 -1.05 6.31 15.44
CA PHE A 260 -0.88 6.14 13.99
C PHE A 260 -1.52 7.34 13.29
N TRP A 261 -0.70 8.13 12.59
CA TRP A 261 -1.18 9.25 11.79
C TRP A 261 -1.04 8.93 10.30
N GLU A 262 -2.18 8.76 9.63
CA GLU A 262 -2.26 8.63 8.18
C GLU A 262 -2.50 10.01 7.54
N ASN A 263 -1.60 10.44 6.65
CA ASN A 263 -1.71 11.73 5.98
C ASN A 263 -1.65 11.59 4.46
N GLY A 264 -2.61 12.19 3.76
CA GLY A 264 -2.64 12.27 2.30
C GLY A 264 -3.32 11.09 1.59
N LEU A 265 -3.26 11.13 0.27
CA LEU A 265 -3.71 10.06 -0.63
C LEU A 265 -2.49 9.40 -1.27
N ALA A 266 -2.64 8.15 -1.71
CA ALA A 266 -1.61 7.48 -2.48
C ALA A 266 -1.31 8.29 -3.77
N PRO A 267 -0.03 8.34 -4.20
CA PRO A 267 0.33 9.04 -5.43
C PRO A 267 -0.34 8.39 -6.64
N VAL A 268 -0.78 9.23 -7.58
CA VAL A 268 -1.35 8.77 -8.84
C VAL A 268 -0.22 8.40 -9.80
N LYS A 269 -0.24 7.17 -10.33
CA LYS A 269 0.66 6.79 -11.44
C LYS A 269 0.28 7.60 -12.68
N GLU A 270 1.24 8.31 -13.25
CA GLU A 270 1.09 9.07 -14.49
C GLU A 270 1.79 8.34 -15.65
N GLU A 271 1.20 8.43 -16.85
CA GLU A 271 1.79 7.87 -18.06
C GLU A 271 2.93 8.77 -18.54
N GLN A 272 4.12 8.20 -18.73
CA GLN A 272 5.24 8.87 -19.39
C GLN A 272 5.43 8.28 -20.78
N ASN A 273 5.30 9.14 -21.80
CA ASN A 273 5.49 8.76 -23.19
C ASN A 273 6.93 9.07 -23.62
N PHE A 274 7.69 8.02 -23.94
CA PHE A 274 9.02 8.13 -24.52
C PHE A 274 8.92 7.99 -26.04
N PHE A 275 9.23 9.06 -26.76
CA PHE A 275 9.28 9.05 -28.22
C PHE A 275 10.73 8.88 -28.66
N PHE A 276 11.06 7.71 -29.21
CA PHE A 276 12.35 7.47 -29.84
C PHE A 276 12.20 7.71 -31.35
N ALA A 277 12.91 8.72 -31.86
CA ALA A 277 13.07 8.92 -33.30
C ALA A 277 14.43 8.36 -33.70
N LEU A 278 14.44 7.30 -34.51
CA LEU A 278 15.66 6.84 -35.18
C LEU A 278 16.00 7.83 -36.30
N THR A 279 16.99 8.69 -36.05
CA THR A 279 17.61 9.50 -37.11
C THR A 279 18.61 8.65 -37.87
N LYS A 280 18.66 8.81 -39.20
CA LYS A 280 19.45 7.97 -40.11
C LYS A 280 20.97 8.03 -39.89
N ASP A 281 21.44 8.95 -39.04
CA ASP A 281 22.86 9.20 -38.80
C ASP A 281 23.36 8.76 -37.41
N GLY A 282 22.54 8.08 -36.59
CA GLY A 282 22.97 7.51 -35.31
C GLY A 282 23.09 8.52 -34.17
#